data_AF-A0A511J1U8-F1
#
_entry.id   AF-A0A511J1U8-F1
#
_cell.length_a   1.000
_cell.length_b   1.000
_cell.length_c   1.000
_cell.angle_alpha   90.00
_cell.angle_beta   90.00
_cell.angle_gamma   90.00
#
_symmetry.space_group_name_H-M   'P 1'
#
loop_
_entity.id
_entity.type
_entity.pdbx_description
1 polymer ?
#
loop_
_entity_poly.entity_id
_entity_poly.type
_entity_poly.pdbx_seq_one_letter_code
_entity_poly.pdbx_strand_id
1 'polypeptide(L)'
;MMIAVDEKNKRYVASECNKHQTLYCPGCQEPVILKIGKQKKAHFAHQNRRNCHGLSEGETSEHLELKKIFFYWCLKTVHDRPIQLEASLPSLLQRPDILCGRLAVEIQCSSITYKKMAERTKGYLTNGYSVWWVLGSSF
;
A
#
# COMPACT_ATOMS: atom_id res chain seq x y z
N MET A 1 4.70 4.12 3.07
CA MET A 1 3.80 3.00 3.38
C MET A 1 3.01 3.38 4.63
N MET A 2 1.72 3.05 4.70
CA MET A 2 0.86 3.34 5.85
C MET A 2 0.78 2.18 6.85
N ILE A 3 1.06 0.96 6.42
CA ILE A 3 0.98 -0.26 7.24
C ILE A 3 2.35 -0.93 7.40
N ALA A 4 2.72 -1.29 8.62
CA ALA A 4 3.81 -2.21 8.90
C ALA A 4 3.33 -3.39 9.74
N VAL A 5 4.16 -4.43 9.87
CA VAL A 5 3.87 -5.60 10.72
C VAL A 5 4.98 -5.84 11.74
N ASP A 6 4.68 -6.47 12.86
CA ASP A 6 5.70 -7.03 13.76
C ASP A 6 6.07 -8.48 13.38
N GLU A 7 6.95 -9.12 14.15
CA GLU A 7 7.38 -10.52 13.96
C GLU A 7 6.22 -11.53 14.00
N LYS A 8 5.10 -11.17 14.64
CA LYS A 8 3.89 -12.00 14.74
C LYS A 8 2.86 -11.67 13.66
N ASN A 9 3.24 -10.91 12.63
CA ASN A 9 2.35 -10.40 11.57
C ASN A 9 1.21 -9.49 12.06
N LYS A 10 1.28 -8.96 13.28
CA LYS A 10 0.29 -7.98 13.74
C LYS A 10 0.52 -6.66 13.02
N ARG A 11 -0.55 -6.07 12.51
CA ARG A 11 -0.53 -4.86 11.67
C ARG A 11 -0.55 -3.60 12.50
N TYR A 12 0.22 -2.61 12.07
CA TYR A 12 0.32 -1.29 12.69
C TYR A 12 0.10 -0.21 11.64
N VAL A 13 -0.80 0.72 11.95
CA VAL A 13 -1.05 1.91 11.13
C VAL A 13 -0.09 3.01 11.57
N ALA A 14 0.59 3.65 10.61
CA ALA A 14 1.62 4.64 10.90
C ALA A 14 1.12 5.81 11.77
N SER A 15 -0.15 6.21 11.62
CA SER A 15 -0.77 7.30 12.40
C SER A 15 -1.05 6.94 13.86
N GLU A 16 -1.15 5.67 14.20
CA GLU A 16 -1.53 5.17 15.53
C GLU A 16 -0.35 4.47 16.24
N CYS A 17 0.80 4.40 15.56
CA CYS A 17 1.96 3.67 16.04
C CYS A 17 2.77 4.52 17.02
N ASN A 18 2.71 4.16 18.30
CA ASN A 18 3.56 4.72 19.34
C ASN A 18 4.82 3.84 19.49
N LYS A 19 6.01 4.41 19.26
CA LYS A 19 7.28 3.68 19.06
C LYS A 19 7.77 2.95 20.31
N HIS A 20 8.02 1.64 20.23
CA HIS A 20 9.07 0.91 20.99
C HIS A 20 9.49 -0.46 20.39
N GLN A 21 9.06 -0.83 19.18
CA GLN A 21 9.36 -2.16 18.61
C GLN A 21 9.81 -2.09 17.15
N THR A 22 10.60 -3.08 16.74
CA THR A 22 11.01 -3.28 15.34
C THR A 22 9.80 -3.69 14.52
N LEU A 23 9.60 -3.00 13.40
CA LEU A 23 8.51 -3.26 12.47
C LEU A 23 9.08 -3.55 11.07
N TYR A 24 8.32 -4.31 10.30
CA TYR A 24 8.72 -4.86 9.01
C TYR A 24 7.70 -4.50 7.93
N CYS A 25 8.15 -4.47 6.70
CA CYS A 25 7.28 -4.37 5.54
C CYS A 25 6.48 -5.68 5.37
N PRO A 26 5.15 -5.66 5.25
CA PRO A 26 4.35 -6.88 5.03
C PRO A 26 4.58 -7.53 3.65
N GLY A 27 5.29 -6.84 2.76
CA GLY A 27 5.62 -7.30 1.42
C GLY A 27 6.96 -8.04 1.35
N CYS A 28 8.05 -7.38 1.75
CA CYS A 28 9.40 -7.93 1.66
C CYS A 28 10.00 -8.37 3.00
N GLN A 29 9.29 -8.17 4.11
CA GLN A 29 9.75 -8.48 5.48
C GLN A 29 11.02 -7.75 5.92
N GLU A 30 11.45 -6.73 5.17
CA GLU A 30 12.60 -5.88 5.55
C GLU A 30 12.20 -4.85 6.63
N PRO A 31 13.12 -4.46 7.52
CA PRO A 31 12.87 -3.46 8.56
C PRO A 31 12.45 -2.10 8.01
N VAL A 32 11.48 -1.48 8.68
CA VAL A 32 10.97 -0.14 8.37
C VAL A 32 11.07 0.80 9.56
N ILE A 33 11.24 2.09 9.28
CA ILE A 33 11.27 3.16 10.28
C ILE A 33 10.00 3.98 10.17
N LEU A 34 9.34 4.20 11.30
CA LEU A 34 8.28 5.19 11.42
C LEU A 34 8.86 6.61 11.35
N LYS A 35 8.55 7.31 10.27
CA LYS A 35 8.86 8.71 10.03
C LYS A 35 7.65 9.56 10.43
N ILE A 36 7.81 10.34 11.50
CA ILE A 36 6.82 11.31 11.97
C ILE A 36 7.53 12.67 11.97
N GLY A 37 6.92 13.67 11.35
CA GLY A 37 7.40 15.05 11.40
C GLY A 37 6.26 15.99 11.78
N LYS A 38 6.58 17.19 12.30
CA LYS A 38 5.57 18.19 12.70
C LYS A 38 4.60 18.59 11.57
N GLN A 39 5.03 18.47 10.31
CA GLN A 39 4.19 18.75 9.12
C GLN A 39 3.97 17.53 8.21
N LYS A 40 4.78 16.46 8.35
CA LYS A 40 4.73 15.31 7.46
C LYS A 40 3.84 14.22 8.06
N LYS A 41 2.86 13.74 7.28
CA LYS A 41 2.04 12.58 7.62
C LYS A 41 2.91 11.40 8.04
N ALA A 42 2.54 10.75 9.13
CA ALA A 42 3.23 9.58 9.64
C ALA A 42 3.20 8.46 8.59
N HIS A 43 4.36 7.90 8.28
CA HIS A 43 4.50 6.80 7.33
C HIS A 43 5.70 5.92 7.69
N PHE A 44 5.66 4.68 7.26
CA PHE A 44 6.79 3.75 7.32
C PHE A 44 7.64 3.89 6.06
N ALA A 45 8.95 4.01 6.26
CA ALA A 45 9.96 4.03 5.22
C ALA A 45 10.93 2.86 5.43
N HIS A 46 11.26 2.13 4.37
CA HIS A 46 12.28 1.09 4.43
C HIS A 46 13.63 1.68 4.84
N GLN A 47 14.35 0.96 5.71
CA GLN A 47 15.76 1.29 6.01
C GLN A 47 16.65 1.06 4.80
N ASN A 48 16.38 -0.03 4.06
CA ASN A 48 17.06 -0.39 2.83
C ASN A 48 16.03 -0.84 1.78
N ARG A 49 16.12 -0.31 0.56
CA ARG A 49 15.15 -0.60 -0.52
C ARG A 49 15.54 -1.79 -1.40
N ARG A 50 16.72 -2.40 -1.19
CA ARG A 50 17.35 -3.35 -2.13
C ARG A 50 16.47 -4.54 -2.52
N ASN A 51 15.66 -5.07 -1.60
CA ASN A 51 14.91 -6.31 -1.80
C ASN A 51 13.39 -6.10 -2.00
N CYS A 52 12.92 -4.84 -2.04
CA CYS A 52 11.49 -4.55 -2.14
C CYS A 52 11.08 -4.34 -3.61
N HIS A 53 11.02 -5.43 -4.38
CA HIS A 53 10.75 -5.43 -5.82
C HIS A 53 9.34 -4.90 -6.15
N GLY A 54 9.21 -3.58 -6.31
CA GLY A 54 7.98 -2.93 -6.79
C GLY A 54 6.87 -2.76 -5.75
N LEU A 55 7.09 -3.16 -4.50
CA LEU A 55 6.17 -2.91 -3.38
C LEU A 55 6.47 -1.58 -2.69
N SER A 56 7.68 -1.02 -2.86
CA SER A 56 8.07 0.29 -2.31
C SER A 56 8.23 1.35 -3.40
N GLU A 57 7.19 1.58 -4.21
CA GLU A 57 7.18 2.82 -4.99
C GLU A 57 7.32 4.02 -4.03
N GLY A 58 8.04 5.05 -4.46
CA GLY A 58 8.28 6.22 -3.62
C GLY A 58 6.99 6.97 -3.41
N GLU A 59 6.28 6.69 -2.32
CA GLU A 59 5.02 7.35 -2.04
C GLU A 59 5.23 8.86 -1.85
N THR A 60 4.64 9.64 -2.75
CA THR A 60 4.56 11.09 -2.63
C THR A 60 3.50 11.48 -1.59
N SER A 61 3.47 12.76 -1.20
CA SER A 61 2.39 13.28 -0.35
C SER A 61 1.02 13.13 -0.99
N GLU A 62 0.94 13.31 -2.32
CA GLU A 62 -0.28 13.10 -3.11
C GLU A 62 -0.76 11.65 -3.03
N HIS A 63 0.15 10.68 -3.23
CA HIS A 63 -0.15 9.24 -3.09
C HIS A 63 -0.77 8.94 -1.73
N LEU A 64 -0.15 9.43 -0.65
CA LEU A 64 -0.63 9.23 0.71
C LEU A 64 -1.98 9.89 0.98
N GLU A 65 -2.26 11.06 0.38
CA GLU A 65 -3.55 11.74 0.51
C GLU A 65 -4.66 10.99 -0.24
N LEU A 66 -4.44 10.67 -1.51
CA LEU A 66 -5.40 9.91 -2.31
C LEU A 66 -5.68 8.56 -1.66
N LYS A 67 -4.66 7.87 -1.16
CA LYS A 67 -4.83 6.58 -0.46
C LYS A 67 -5.71 6.71 0.76
N LYS A 68 -5.46 7.74 1.57
CA LYS A 68 -6.28 8.03 2.74
C LYS A 68 -7.73 8.32 2.34
N ILE A 69 -7.95 9.21 1.37
CA ILE A 69 -9.30 9.61 0.92
C ILE A 69 -10.07 8.41 0.38
N PHE A 70 -9.48 7.65 -0.54
CA PHE A 70 -10.12 6.48 -1.13
C PHE A 70 -10.39 5.38 -0.09
N PHE A 71 -9.46 5.15 0.84
CA PHE A 71 -9.67 4.15 1.90
C PHE A 71 -10.86 4.53 2.79
N TYR A 72 -10.95 5.79 3.23
CA TYR A 72 -12.10 6.25 4.00
C TYR A 72 -13.40 6.27 3.19
N TRP A 73 -13.33 6.59 1.91
CA TRP A 73 -14.49 6.51 1.03
C TRP A 73 -15.00 5.07 0.96
N CYS A 74 -14.12 4.09 0.71
CA CYS A 74 -14.47 2.67 0.73
C CYS A 74 -15.10 2.25 2.06
N LEU A 75 -14.50 2.62 3.20
CA LEU A 75 -15.05 2.32 4.53
C LEU A 75 -16.45 2.89 4.77
N LYS A 76 -16.78 4.01 4.14
CA LYS A 76 -18.09 4.65 4.26
C LYS A 76 -19.13 4.10 3.30
N THR A 77 -18.72 3.64 2.12
CA THR A 77 -19.66 3.26 1.04
C THR A 77 -19.84 1.75 0.89
N VAL A 78 -18.88 0.96 1.37
CA VAL A 78 -18.89 -0.50 1.21
C VAL A 78 -19.10 -1.16 2.56
N HIS A 79 -20.16 -1.95 2.67
CA HIS A 79 -20.57 -2.61 3.91
C HIS A 79 -20.65 -4.14 3.80
N ASP A 80 -20.56 -4.66 2.58
CA ASP A 80 -20.81 -6.08 2.25
C ASP A 80 -19.53 -6.92 2.16
N ARG A 81 -18.34 -6.30 2.25
CA ARG A 81 -17.06 -6.98 2.05
C ARG A 81 -15.94 -6.34 2.87
N PRO A 82 -14.88 -7.10 3.20
CA PRO A 82 -13.75 -6.57 3.97
C PRO A 82 -12.93 -5.57 3.15
N ILE A 83 -12.44 -4.54 3.83
CA ILE A 83 -11.61 -3.48 3.26
C ILE A 83 -10.26 -3.49 3.96
N GLN A 84 -9.18 -3.55 3.19
CA GLN A 84 -7.83 -3.66 3.71
C GLN A 84 -6.92 -2.66 3.01
N LEU A 85 -6.23 -1.83 3.79
CA LEU A 85 -5.18 -0.93 3.31
C LEU A 85 -3.90 -1.73 3.03
N GLU A 86 -3.23 -1.54 1.90
CA GLU A 86 -1.92 -2.17 1.59
C GLU A 86 -1.91 -3.70 1.82
N ALA A 87 -2.95 -4.38 1.36
CA ALA A 87 -3.12 -5.82 1.57
C ALA A 87 -2.03 -6.61 0.85
N SER A 88 -1.28 -7.44 1.56
CA SER A 88 -0.30 -8.33 0.93
C SER A 88 -1.04 -9.46 0.21
N LEU A 89 -0.77 -9.64 -1.08
CA LEU A 89 -1.25 -10.76 -1.90
C LEU A 89 -0.04 -11.60 -2.36
N PRO A 90 0.52 -12.45 -1.48
CA PRO A 90 1.78 -13.14 -1.76
C PRO A 90 1.72 -14.04 -2.99
N SER A 91 0.59 -14.68 -3.26
CA SER A 91 0.38 -15.52 -4.44
C SER A 91 0.44 -14.75 -5.77
N LEU A 92 0.16 -13.44 -5.74
CA LEU A 92 0.25 -12.56 -6.90
C LEU A 92 1.56 -11.77 -6.92
N LEU A 93 2.37 -11.85 -5.86
CA LEU A 93 3.51 -10.95 -5.61
C LEU A 93 3.10 -9.46 -5.74
N GLN A 94 1.86 -9.15 -5.34
CA GLN A 94 1.26 -7.82 -5.47
C GLN A 94 0.77 -7.30 -4.12
N ARG A 95 0.69 -5.98 -4.02
CA ARG A 95 0.13 -5.28 -2.86
C ARG A 95 -0.63 -4.06 -3.37
N PRO A 96 -1.96 -4.17 -3.59
CA PRO A 96 -2.75 -3.01 -3.92
C PRO A 96 -2.73 -2.01 -2.77
N ASP A 97 -2.86 -0.73 -3.09
CA ASP A 97 -2.99 0.32 -2.08
C ASP A 97 -4.22 0.11 -1.21
N ILE A 98 -5.34 -0.33 -1.80
CA ILE A 98 -6.56 -0.72 -1.08
C ILE A 98 -7.12 -1.99 -1.72
N LEU A 99 -7.51 -2.96 -0.90
CA LEU A 99 -8.25 -4.14 -1.33
C LEU A 99 -9.65 -4.11 -0.73
N CYS A 100 -10.67 -4.11 -1.57
CA CYS A 100 -12.07 -4.11 -1.20
C CYS A 100 -12.73 -5.39 -1.70
N GLY A 101 -12.74 -6.45 -0.89
CA GLY A 101 -13.08 -7.80 -1.32
C GLY A 101 -12.15 -8.27 -2.46
N ARG A 102 -12.68 -8.37 -3.68
CA ARG A 102 -11.93 -8.74 -4.90
C ARG A 102 -11.62 -7.55 -5.81
N LEU A 103 -11.88 -6.33 -5.38
CA LEU A 103 -11.46 -5.11 -6.08
C LEU A 103 -10.13 -4.62 -5.51
N ALA A 104 -9.07 -4.68 -6.31
CA ALA A 104 -7.81 -4.02 -6.06
C ALA A 104 -7.89 -2.55 -6.51
N VAL A 105 -7.49 -1.61 -5.67
CA VAL A 105 -7.34 -0.20 -6.03
C VAL A 105 -5.86 0.14 -5.94
N GLU A 106 -5.30 0.60 -7.05
CA GLU A 106 -3.92 1.04 -7.21
C GLU A 106 -3.91 2.55 -7.40
N ILE A 107 -3.10 3.24 -6.62
CA ILE A 107 -2.93 4.68 -6.68
C ILE A 107 -1.54 4.93 -7.27
N GLN A 108 -1.50 5.59 -8.41
CA GLN A 108 -0.27 5.80 -9.14
C GLN A 108 -0.04 7.29 -9.37
N CYS A 109 0.83 7.88 -8.55
CA CYS A 109 1.19 9.31 -8.64
C CYS A 109 2.59 9.56 -9.24
N SER A 110 3.32 8.51 -9.60
CA SER A 110 4.61 8.61 -10.28
C SER A 110 4.60 7.79 -11.56
N SER A 111 5.48 8.13 -12.50
CA SER A 111 5.58 7.40 -13.76
C SER A 111 5.84 5.91 -13.53
N ILE A 112 5.10 5.10 -14.27
CA ILE A 112 5.25 3.65 -14.35
C ILE A 112 5.25 3.26 -15.82
N THR A 113 6.06 2.25 -16.19
CA THR A 113 6.01 1.76 -17.57
C THR A 113 4.69 1.07 -17.83
N TYR A 114 4.15 1.23 -19.04
CA TYR A 114 2.95 0.52 -19.48
C TYR A 114 3.09 -0.99 -19.25
N LYS A 115 4.27 -1.56 -19.56
CA LYS A 115 4.56 -2.98 -19.34
C LYS A 115 4.30 -3.40 -17.88
N LYS A 116 4.81 -2.64 -16.90
CA LYS A 116 4.64 -2.96 -15.48
C LYS A 116 3.19 -2.78 -15.01
N MET A 117 2.49 -1.74 -15.48
CA MET A 117 1.07 -1.56 -15.21
C MET A 117 0.23 -2.72 -15.79
N ALA A 118 0.52 -3.15 -17.01
CA ALA A 118 -0.14 -4.27 -17.67
C ALA A 118 0.13 -5.61 -16.96
N GLU A 119 1.37 -5.86 -16.52
CA GLU A 119 1.73 -7.03 -15.72
C GLU A 119 0.94 -7.10 -14.40
N ARG A 120 0.87 -5.98 -13.65
CA ARG A 120 0.09 -5.90 -12.41
C ARG A 120 -1.41 -6.11 -12.65
N THR A 121 -1.93 -5.47 -13.68
CA THR A 121 -3.34 -5.59 -14.09
C THR A 121 -3.67 -7.04 -14.44
N LYS A 122 -2.82 -7.69 -15.23
CA LYS A 122 -2.97 -9.10 -15.59
C LYS A 122 -2.95 -9.98 -14.34
N GLY A 123 -2.02 -9.77 -13.42
CA GLY A 123 -1.93 -10.53 -12.17
C GLY A 123 -3.22 -10.49 -11.35
N TYR A 124 -3.89 -9.34 -11.27
CA TYR A 124 -5.21 -9.24 -10.64
C TYR A 124 -6.28 -10.02 -11.43
N LEU A 125 -6.42 -9.73 -12.72
CA LEU A 125 -7.50 -10.26 -13.55
C LEU A 125 -7.46 -11.79 -13.65
N THR A 126 -6.28 -12.39 -13.87
CA THR A 126 -6.13 -13.85 -13.99
C THR A 126 -6.41 -14.58 -12.69
N ASN A 127 -6.28 -13.89 -11.55
CA ASN A 127 -6.60 -14.41 -10.23
C ASN A 127 -8.01 -14.02 -9.78
N GLY A 128 -8.84 -13.51 -10.70
CA GLY A 128 -10.25 -13.17 -10.53
C GLY A 128 -10.51 -11.91 -9.70
N TYR A 129 -9.55 -11.01 -9.61
CA TYR A 129 -9.74 -9.68 -9.03
C TYR A 129 -10.12 -8.69 -10.14
N SER A 130 -10.88 -7.65 -9.79
CA SER A 130 -10.97 -6.44 -10.60
C SER A 130 -9.92 -5.45 -10.13
N VAL A 131 -9.48 -4.54 -11.00
CA VAL A 131 -8.53 -3.49 -10.63
C VAL A 131 -9.01 -2.11 -11.07
N TRP A 132 -8.91 -1.13 -10.18
CA TRP A 132 -9.05 0.29 -10.47
C TRP A 132 -7.71 0.98 -10.32
N TRP A 133 -7.35 1.77 -11.33
CA TRP A 133 -6.18 2.64 -11.29
C TRP A 133 -6.63 4.07 -11.05
N VAL A 134 -6.15 4.68 -9.97
CA VAL A 134 -6.34 6.08 -9.64
C VAL A 134 -5.03 6.80 -9.95
N LEU A 135 -5.07 7.67 -10.95
CA LEU A 135 -3.89 8.35 -11.46
C LEU A 135 -3.74 9.73 -10.82
N GLY A 136 -2.56 10.01 -10.28
CA GLY A 136 -2.22 11.32 -9.73
C GLY A 136 -1.82 12.32 -10.81
N SER A 137 -1.59 13.56 -10.39
CA SER A 137 -1.26 14.69 -11.26
C SER A 137 0.03 14.52 -12.09
N SER A 138 0.96 13.69 -11.62
CA SER A 138 2.28 13.49 -12.23
C SER A 138 2.44 12.12 -12.92
N PHE A 139 1.33 11.44 -13.24
CA PHE A 139 1.32 10.18 -13.97
C PHE A 139 1.67 10.36 -15.45
#